data_AF-A0A934M1T8-F1
#
_entry.id   AF-A0A934M1T8-F1
#
_cell.length_a   1.000
_cell.length_b   1.000
_cell.length_c   1.000
_cell.angle_alpha   90.00
_cell.angle_beta   90.00
_cell.angle_gamma   90.00
#
_symmetry.space_group_name_H-M   'P 1'
#
loop_
_entity.id
_entity.type
_entity.pdbx_description
1 polymer ?
#
loop_
_entity_poly.entity_id
_entity_poly.type
_entity_poly.pdbx_seq_one_letter_code
_entity_poly.pdbx_strand_id
1 'polypeptide(L)'
;MKVLVNFYLLSEDVDDSYEDLVEGIEADNPIYLSLQTGDVVVLPGNNDLEFVISKIVKNLSNQQMDVYVSKLKGAEEIFDELESFASKTLQTMFGSIKASIDDIGKNKVEEKNGIYLKEIKFKELDEDN
;
A
#
# COMPACT_ATOMS: atom_id res chain seq x y z
N MET A 1 19.80 11.99 -38.46
CA MET A 1 18.47 12.58 -38.25
C MET A 1 18.30 12.71 -36.75
N LYS A 2 17.97 13.89 -36.24
CA LYS A 2 17.84 14.09 -34.79
C LYS A 2 16.39 13.83 -34.38
N VAL A 3 16.19 13.04 -33.34
CA VAL A 3 14.87 12.71 -32.80
C VAL A 3 14.81 13.19 -31.37
N LEU A 4 13.72 13.86 -31.00
CA LEU A 4 13.48 14.25 -29.62
C LEU A 4 12.84 13.06 -28.89
N VAL A 5 13.49 12.58 -27.84
CA VAL A 5 13.03 11.44 -27.03
C VAL A 5 12.59 11.95 -25.67
N ASN A 6 11.30 11.83 -25.39
CA ASN A 6 10.69 12.30 -24.15
C ASN A 6 10.43 11.09 -23.23
N PHE A 7 10.84 11.17 -21.98
CA PHE A 7 10.62 10.14 -20.97
C PHE A 7 9.57 10.60 -19.97
N TYR A 8 8.56 9.77 -19.74
CA TYR A 8 7.45 10.01 -18.82
C TYR A 8 7.42 8.93 -17.76
N LEU A 9 7.28 9.31 -16.49
CA LEU A 9 7.16 8.36 -15.40
C LEU A 9 5.71 7.92 -15.26
N LEU A 10 5.48 6.63 -15.13
CA LEU A 10 4.16 6.13 -14.75
C LEU A 10 3.99 6.30 -13.24
N SER A 11 2.97 7.06 -12.83
CA SER A 11 2.59 7.19 -11.42
C SER A 11 2.12 5.82 -10.89
N GLU A 12 2.49 5.50 -9.65
CA GLU A 12 2.09 4.25 -8.99
C GLU A 12 0.67 4.33 -8.38
N ASP A 13 0.09 5.53 -8.33
CA ASP A 13 -1.26 5.74 -7.78
C ASP A 13 -2.35 5.47 -8.84
N VAL A 14 -3.45 4.87 -8.36
CA VAL A 14 -4.46 4.08 -9.09
C VAL A 14 -5.40 4.88 -10.00
N ASP A 15 -4.87 5.78 -10.81
CA ASP A 15 -5.58 6.30 -11.98
C ASP A 15 -4.59 6.28 -13.14
N ASP A 16 -5.04 5.96 -14.36
CA ASP A 16 -4.22 5.97 -15.59
C ASP A 16 -3.76 7.40 -15.97
N SER A 17 -3.35 8.22 -15.00
CA SER A 17 -2.70 9.51 -15.17
C SER A 17 -1.22 9.29 -15.45
N TYR A 18 -0.84 9.49 -16.71
CA TYR A 18 0.56 9.66 -17.10
C TYR A 18 1.07 10.97 -16.50
N GLU A 19 1.85 10.88 -15.42
CA GLU A 19 2.38 12.05 -14.71
C GLU A 19 3.79 12.41 -15.20
N ASP A 20 3.97 13.71 -15.42
CA ASP A 20 5.20 14.48 -15.59
C ASP A 20 6.31 13.96 -16.53
N LEU A 21 6.71 14.84 -17.45
CA LEU A 21 7.91 14.68 -18.26
C LEU A 21 9.13 14.65 -17.33
N VAL A 22 9.78 13.49 -17.24
CA VAL A 22 11.01 13.31 -16.47
C VAL A 22 12.17 13.96 -17.21
N GLU A 23 12.26 13.71 -18.52
CA GLU A 23 13.38 14.19 -19.31
C GLU A 23 13.08 14.23 -20.81
N GLY A 24 13.61 15.23 -21.52
CA GLY A 24 13.62 15.30 -22.98
C GLY A 24 15.05 15.31 -23.51
N ILE A 25 15.41 14.32 -24.32
CA ILE A 25 16.75 14.16 -24.90
C ILE A 25 16.67 14.38 -26.41
N GLU A 26 17.44 15.33 -26.92
CA GLU A 26 17.67 15.44 -28.37
C GLU A 26 18.73 14.40 -28.77
N ALA A 27 18.30 13.30 -29.39
CA ALA A 27 19.16 12.18 -29.73
C ALA A 27 19.43 12.10 -31.23
N ASP A 28 20.71 12.06 -31.59
CA ASP A 28 21.19 11.54 -32.88
C ASP A 28 21.67 10.08 -32.78
N ASN A 29 21.76 9.56 -31.55
CA ASN A 29 22.23 8.21 -31.27
C ASN A 29 21.15 7.18 -31.65
N PRO A 30 21.47 6.22 -32.55
CA PRO A 30 20.53 5.19 -32.98
C PRO A 30 20.02 4.29 -31.85
N ILE A 31 20.71 4.24 -30.70
CA ILE A 31 20.30 3.40 -29.55
C ILE A 31 18.89 3.73 -29.06
N TYR A 32 18.50 5.02 -29.10
CA TYR A 32 17.16 5.45 -28.69
C TYR A 32 16.07 5.01 -29.67
N LEU A 33 16.41 4.88 -30.96
CA LEU A 33 15.47 4.41 -31.98
C LEU A 33 15.20 2.91 -31.88
N SER A 34 16.18 2.16 -31.35
CA SER A 34 16.08 0.72 -31.13
C SER A 34 15.39 0.31 -29.83
N LEU A 35 15.02 1.26 -28.96
CA LEU A 35 14.32 0.94 -27.71
C LEU A 35 13.02 0.17 -27.97
N GLN A 36 12.74 -0.77 -27.08
CA GLN A 36 11.56 -1.62 -27.07
C GLN A 36 10.91 -1.65 -25.68
N THR A 37 9.64 -2.00 -25.64
CA THR A 37 8.95 -2.32 -24.38
C THR A 37 9.65 -3.49 -23.69
N GLY A 38 9.89 -3.36 -22.39
CA GLY A 38 10.62 -4.33 -21.57
C GLY A 38 12.10 -4.04 -21.43
N ASP A 39 12.67 -3.14 -22.23
CA ASP A 39 14.05 -2.69 -22.03
C ASP A 39 14.19 -1.97 -20.70
N VAL A 40 15.33 -2.18 -20.04
CA VAL A 40 15.72 -1.45 -18.83
C VAL A 40 16.69 -0.35 -19.23
N VAL A 41 16.39 0.87 -18.80
CA VAL A 41 17.17 2.07 -19.11
C VAL A 41 17.53 2.83 -17.85
N VAL A 42 18.66 3.54 -17.92
CA VAL A 42 19.10 4.51 -16.93
C VAL A 42 18.99 5.88 -17.59
N LEU A 43 18.25 6.79 -16.95
CA LEU A 43 18.04 8.13 -17.48
C LEU A 43 19.20 9.05 -17.07
N PRO A 44 19.67 9.94 -17.96
CA PRO A 44 20.67 10.94 -17.60
C PRO A 44 20.25 11.75 -16.37
N GLY A 45 21.18 11.93 -15.42
CA GLY A 45 20.90 12.63 -14.16
C GLY A 45 20.30 11.74 -13.06
N ASN A 46 19.88 10.51 -13.36
CA ASN A 46 19.43 9.50 -12.40
C ASN A 46 20.23 8.20 -12.57
N ASN A 47 21.56 8.29 -12.44
CA ASN A 47 22.48 7.17 -12.71
C ASN A 47 22.31 5.97 -11.79
N ASP A 48 21.67 6.16 -10.63
CA ASP A 48 21.49 5.12 -9.61
C ASP A 48 20.11 4.45 -9.69
N LEU A 49 19.27 4.84 -10.66
CA LEU A 49 17.92 4.34 -10.83
C LEU A 49 17.74 3.66 -12.19
N GLU A 50 17.22 2.45 -12.14
CA GLU A 50 16.82 1.70 -13.32
C GLU A 50 15.32 1.87 -13.56
N PHE A 51 14.95 2.01 -14.83
CA PHE A 51 13.58 2.16 -15.27
C PHE A 51 13.26 1.13 -16.33
N VAL A 52 12.09 0.50 -16.26
CA VAL A 52 11.59 -0.39 -17.30
C VAL A 52 10.70 0.38 -18.27
N ILE A 53 10.91 0.19 -19.57
CA ILE A 53 10.05 0.78 -20.59
C ILE A 53 8.74 -0.01 -20.69
N SER A 54 7.64 0.64 -20.36
CA SER A 54 6.29 0.07 -20.44
C SER A 54 5.66 0.31 -21.80
N LYS A 55 5.90 1.48 -22.42
CA LYS A 55 5.29 1.85 -23.69
C LYS A 55 6.16 2.82 -24.47
N ILE A 56 6.12 2.69 -25.80
CA ILE A 56 6.77 3.61 -26.73
C ILE A 56 5.74 4.11 -27.74
N VAL A 57 5.70 5.42 -27.96
CA VAL A 57 4.90 6.07 -29.01
C VAL A 57 5.84 6.82 -29.94
N LYS A 58 5.93 6.42 -31.20
CA LYS A 58 6.80 7.05 -32.21
C LYS A 58 5.96 7.96 -33.11
N ASN A 59 6.20 9.27 -33.04
CA ASN A 59 5.60 10.23 -33.95
C ASN A 59 6.60 10.57 -35.07
N LEU A 60 6.41 9.90 -36.20
CA LEU A 60 7.30 10.03 -37.36
C LEU A 60 7.16 11.39 -38.07
N SER A 61 6.03 12.08 -37.90
CA SER A 61 5.73 13.34 -38.57
C SER A 61 6.52 14.51 -38.00
N ASN A 62 6.77 14.51 -36.69
CA ASN A 62 7.48 15.58 -35.99
C ASN A 62 8.85 15.12 -35.43
N GLN A 63 9.29 13.91 -35.77
CA GLN A 63 10.55 13.32 -35.29
C GLN A 63 10.63 13.28 -33.75
N GLN A 64 9.53 12.87 -33.12
CA GLN A 64 9.45 12.71 -31.66
C GLN A 64 9.16 11.26 -31.27
N MET A 65 9.67 10.87 -30.11
CA MET A 65 9.44 9.57 -29.52
C MET A 65 9.15 9.75 -28.04
N ASP A 66 7.95 9.34 -27.62
CA ASP A 66 7.54 9.38 -26.23
C ASP A 66 7.71 7.98 -25.64
N VAL A 67 8.47 7.90 -24.55
CA VAL A 67 8.86 6.68 -23.85
C VAL A 67 8.28 6.75 -22.44
N TYR A 68 7.44 5.80 -22.10
CA TYR A 68 6.81 5.72 -20.79
C TYR A 68 7.50 4.64 -19.98
N VAL A 69 7.97 5.03 -18.80
CA VAL A 69 8.81 4.19 -17.96
C VAL A 69 8.24 4.06 -16.56
N SER A 70 8.55 2.93 -15.91
CA SER A 70 8.25 2.71 -14.50
C SER A 70 9.56 2.50 -13.75
N LYS A 71 9.67 3.03 -12.53
CA LYS A 71 10.83 2.78 -11.68
C LYS A 71 10.93 1.28 -11.39
N LEU A 72 12.11 0.69 -11.58
CA LEU A 72 12.37 -0.67 -11.16
C LEU A 72 12.60 -0.66 -9.65
N LYS A 73 11.67 -1.22 -8.87
CA LYS A 73 11.85 -1.33 -7.41
C LYS A 73 12.97 -2.30 -7.08
N GLY A 74 13.86 -1.88 -6.19
CA GLY A 74 14.90 -2.76 -5.64
C GLY A 74 14.31 -3.84 -4.75
N ALA A 75 15.01 -4.96 -4.58
CA ALA A 75 14.55 -6.04 -3.68
C ALA A 75 14.33 -5.54 -2.25
N GLU A 76 15.21 -4.66 -1.75
CA GLU A 76 15.12 -4.06 -0.42
C GLU A 76 13.85 -3.19 -0.27
N GLU A 77 13.56 -2.33 -1.25
CA GLU A 77 12.35 -1.49 -1.28
C GLU A 77 11.07 -2.36 -1.25
N ILE A 78 11.07 -3.49 -1.97
CA ILE A 78 9.96 -4.46 -1.93
C ILE A 78 9.85 -5.11 -0.54
N PHE A 79 10.96 -5.47 0.09
CA PHE A 79 10.95 -6.06 1.43
C PHE A 79 10.45 -5.09 2.49
N ASP A 80 10.86 -3.81 2.42
CA ASP A 80 10.40 -2.77 3.33
C ASP A 80 8.88 -2.54 3.20
N GLU A 81 8.36 -2.52 1.97
CA GLU A 81 6.91 -2.44 1.72
C GLU A 81 6.16 -3.65 2.31
N LEU A 82 6.71 -4.86 2.14
CA LEU A 82 6.15 -6.08 2.72
C LEU A 82 6.17 -6.06 4.25
N GLU A 83 7.26 -5.62 4.86
CA GLU A 83 7.38 -5.49 6.32
C GLU A 83 6.39 -4.46 6.87
N SER A 84 6.26 -3.31 6.20
CA SER A 84 5.30 -2.27 6.53
C SER A 84 3.86 -2.79 6.44
N PHE A 85 3.53 -3.51 5.36
CA PHE A 85 2.21 -4.11 5.17
C PHE A 85 1.90 -5.16 6.25
N ALA A 86 2.85 -6.07 6.53
CA ALA A 86 2.70 -7.09 7.56
C ALA A 86 2.52 -6.46 8.95
N SER A 87 3.32 -5.45 9.27
CA SER A 87 3.24 -4.71 10.54
C SER A 87 1.89 -4.03 10.72
N LYS A 88 1.39 -3.32 9.69
CA LYS A 88 0.06 -2.68 9.72
C LYS A 88 -1.06 -3.71 9.87
N THR A 89 -0.95 -4.84 9.17
CA THR A 89 -1.93 -5.93 9.25
C THR A 89 -1.98 -6.51 10.66
N LEU A 90 -0.82 -6.85 11.24
CA LEU A 90 -0.73 -7.36 12.61
C LEU A 90 -1.26 -6.36 13.63
N GLN A 91 -0.88 -5.08 13.52
CA GLN A 91 -1.39 -4.02 14.39
C GLN A 91 -2.93 -3.91 14.32
N THR A 92 -3.49 -3.97 13.11
CA THR A 92 -4.94 -3.93 12.89
C THR A 92 -5.64 -5.14 13.50
N MET A 93 -5.08 -6.34 13.33
CA MET A 93 -5.61 -7.56 13.92
C MET A 93 -5.56 -7.51 15.45
N PHE A 94 -4.43 -7.15 16.04
CA PHE A 94 -4.30 -7.02 17.49
C PHE A 94 -5.20 -5.92 18.07
N GLY A 95 -5.31 -4.79 17.37
CA GLY A 95 -6.23 -3.71 17.72
C GLY A 95 -7.68 -4.20 17.74
N SER A 96 -8.08 -5.00 16.74
CA SER A 96 -9.42 -5.58 16.65
C SER A 96 -9.71 -6.62 17.75
N ILE A 97 -8.72 -7.47 18.08
CA ILE A 97 -8.83 -8.43 19.19
C ILE A 97 -8.95 -7.68 20.52
N LYS A 98 -8.11 -6.66 20.74
CA LYS A 98 -8.15 -5.84 21.95
C LYS A 98 -9.49 -5.15 22.12
N ALA A 99 -10.01 -4.52 21.06
CA ALA A 99 -11.34 -3.90 21.08
C ALA A 99 -12.44 -4.92 21.44
N SER A 100 -12.37 -6.12 20.88
CA SER A 100 -13.32 -7.20 21.20
C SER A 100 -13.24 -7.65 22.67
N ILE A 101 -12.02 -7.75 23.24
CA ILE A 101 -11.82 -8.08 24.65
C ILE A 101 -12.33 -6.96 25.57
N ASP A 102 -12.03 -5.71 25.24
CA ASP A 102 -12.48 -4.55 26.01
C ASP A 102 -14.02 -4.46 26.04
N ASP A 103 -14.69 -4.78 24.93
CA ASP A 103 -16.17 -4.86 24.87
C ASP A 103 -16.74 -6.01 25.71
N ILE A 104 -16.08 -7.18 25.74
CA ILE A 104 -16.46 -8.29 26.63
C ILE A 104 -16.24 -7.90 28.11
N GLY A 105 -15.15 -7.20 28.42
CA GLY A 105 -14.81 -6.75 29.77
C GLY A 105 -15.82 -5.74 30.32
N LYS A 106 -16.32 -4.83 29.47
CA LYS A 106 -17.37 -3.86 29.83
C LYS A 106 -18.71 -4.53 30.10
N ASN A 107 -19.10 -5.53 29.32
CA ASN A 107 -20.35 -6.29 29.54
C ASN A 107 -20.37 -7.09 30.86
N LYS A 108 -19.22 -7.37 31.47
CA LYS A 108 -19.15 -8.04 32.79
C LYS A 108 -19.36 -7.11 33.99
N VAL A 109 -19.39 -5.79 33.79
CA VAL A 109 -19.53 -4.83 34.91
C VAL A 109 -20.99 -4.48 35.21
N GLU A 110 -21.93 -4.74 34.30
CA GLU A 110 -23.35 -4.38 34.50
C GLU A 110 -24.23 -5.47 35.12
N GLU A 111 -23.75 -6.70 35.32
CA GLU A 111 -24.50 -7.74 36.05
C GLU A 111 -24.03 -7.88 37.50
N LYS A 112 -24.26 -6.85 38.32
CA LYS A 112 -24.38 -6.99 39.78
C LYS A 112 -25.83 -6.79 40.23
N ASN A 113 -26.75 -7.55 39.65
CA ASN A 113 -28.05 -7.78 40.30
C ASN A 113 -27.86 -8.90 41.32
N GLY A 114 -27.48 -8.51 42.54
CA GLY A 114 -27.41 -9.41 43.68
C GLY A 114 -28.75 -10.09 43.91
N ILE A 115 -28.75 -11.41 44.06
CA ILE A 115 -29.90 -12.16 44.54
C ILE A 115 -29.98 -11.92 46.05
N TYR A 116 -30.91 -11.06 46.48
CA TYR A 116 -31.24 -10.93 47.89
C TYR A 116 -32.13 -12.10 48.29
N LEU A 117 -31.59 -13.02 49.10
CA LEU A 117 -32.41 -14.01 49.81
C LEU A 117 -33.27 -13.27 50.83
N LYS A 118 -34.59 -13.28 50.61
CA LYS A 118 -35.58 -12.75 51.54
C LYS A 118 -35.42 -13.48 52.88
N GLU A 119 -35.18 -12.74 53.96
CA GLU A 119 -35.03 -13.30 55.31
C GLU A 119 -36.17 -14.29 55.62
N ILE A 120 -35.83 -15.57 55.73
CA ILE A 120 -36.73 -16.60 56.20
C ILE A 120 -36.74 -16.47 57.72
N LYS A 121 -37.81 -15.89 58.27
CA LYS A 121 -38.08 -15.97 59.72
C LYS A 121 -38.55 -17.37 60.04
N PHE A 122 -37.71 -18.16 60.70
CA PHE A 122 -38.12 -19.39 61.34
C PHE A 122 -39.03 -19.04 62.52
N LYS A 123 -40.22 -19.64 62.56
CA LYS A 123 -41.08 -19.64 63.74
C LYS A 123 -40.71 -20.91 64.51
N GLU A 124 -40.14 -20.76 65.70
CA GLU A 124 -39.99 -21.88 66.63
C GLU A 124 -41.39 -22.44 66.89
N LEU A 125 -41.54 -23.75 66.69
CA LEU A 125 -42.67 -24.51 67.16
C LEU A 125 -42.36 -24.83 68.62
N ASP A 126 -43.15 -24.25 69.53
CA ASP A 126 -43.12 -24.61 70.94
C ASP A 126 -43.36 -26.12 71.09
N GLU A 127 -42.42 -26.81 71.72
CA GLU A 127 -42.64 -28.13 72.30
C GLU A 127 -43.62 -27.95 73.48
N ASP A 128 -44.86 -28.41 73.33
CA ASP A 128 -45.66 -28.98 74.42
C ASP A 128 -47.05 -29.47 73.92
N ASN A 129 -47.12 -30.77 73.61
CA ASN A 129 -48.11 -31.76 74.11
C ASN A 129 -47.97 -33.12 73.42
#